data_AF-A0A1I8JL98-F1
#
_entry.id   AF-A0A1I8JL98-F1
#
_cell.length_a   1.000
_cell.length_b   1.000
_cell.length_c   1.000
_cell.angle_alpha   90.00
_cell.angle_beta   90.00
_cell.angle_gamma   90.00
#
_symmetry.space_group_name_H-M   'P 1'
#
loop_
_entity.id
_entity.type
_entity.pdbx_description
1 polymer ?
#
loop_
_entity_poly.entity_id
_entity_poly.type
_entity_poly.pdbx_seq_one_letter_code
_entity_poly.pdbx_strand_id
1 'polypeptide(L)'
;SMYHALTNSVLCYLRAILTMEQPDMALAAELVSRALRVCQRSRRRRFAGLASLRPDSFSDEECHAELCYAELLLESAVLAFVQDETMVSFIRGGLRVRECHQLYRLCFRLLRKRAWSNARLRAQFESGARMGIGAFSLLVSMLPATVLRLLQFIGFSGDRQFGLEQLEAAAAVTDSLRAPLAQLLLASYYANQAQ
;
A
#
# COMPACT_ATOMS: atom_id res chain seq x y z
N SER A 1 18.78 -2.07 4.11
CA SER A 1 17.59 -2.13 4.98
C SER A 1 16.32 -2.16 4.13
N MET A 2 15.16 -2.53 4.70
CA MET A 2 13.88 -2.56 3.96
C MET A 2 13.49 -1.19 3.37
N TYR A 3 13.68 -0.11 4.13
CA TYR A 3 13.40 1.25 3.69
C TYR A 3 14.25 1.69 2.51
N HIS A 4 15.55 1.39 2.52
CA HIS A 4 16.42 1.71 1.39
C HIS A 4 16.00 0.94 0.12
N ALA A 5 15.66 -0.34 0.25
CA ALA A 5 15.18 -1.14 -0.88
C ALA A 5 13.83 -0.64 -1.41
N LEU A 6 12.91 -0.27 -0.52
CA LEU A 6 11.63 0.34 -0.85
C LEU A 6 11.83 1.66 -1.59
N THR A 7 12.52 2.64 -0.99
CA THR A 7 12.72 3.97 -1.60
C THR A 7 13.38 3.88 -2.97
N ASN A 8 14.40 3.02 -3.12
CA ASN A 8 15.03 2.81 -4.42
C ASN A 8 14.05 2.23 -5.46
N SER A 9 13.19 1.28 -5.04
CA SER A 9 12.18 0.70 -5.92
C SER A 9 11.10 1.72 -6.30
N VAL A 10 10.60 2.50 -5.34
CA VAL A 10 9.60 3.56 -5.54
C VAL A 10 10.11 4.59 -6.56
N LEU A 11 11.35 5.05 -6.44
CA LEU A 11 11.91 6.05 -7.36
C LEU A 11 12.01 5.52 -8.79
N CYS A 12 12.51 4.30 -8.97
CA CYS A 12 12.56 3.66 -10.28
C CYS A 12 11.16 3.36 -10.82
N TYR A 13 10.22 2.96 -9.96
CA TYR A 13 8.82 2.74 -10.32
C TYR A 13 8.16 4.03 -10.82
N LEU A 14 8.31 5.14 -10.09
CA LEU A 14 7.77 6.44 -10.51
C LEU A 14 8.35 6.85 -11.86
N ARG A 15 9.67 6.71 -12.05
CA ARG A 15 10.30 6.96 -13.34
C ARG A 15 9.67 6.10 -14.44
N ALA A 16 9.57 4.80 -14.21
CA ALA A 16 9.05 3.85 -15.19
C ALA A 16 7.59 4.16 -15.60
N ILE A 17 6.73 4.52 -14.65
CA ILE A 17 5.34 4.91 -14.94
C ILE A 17 5.26 6.26 -15.67
N LEU A 18 6.17 7.18 -15.41
CA LEU A 18 6.19 8.49 -16.06
C LEU A 18 6.78 8.44 -17.47
N THR A 19 7.80 7.61 -17.70
CA THR A 19 8.46 7.46 -19.02
C THR A 19 7.75 6.44 -19.90
N MET A 20 7.13 5.42 -19.29
CA MET A 20 6.56 4.24 -19.96
C MET A 20 7.56 3.55 -20.90
N GLU A 21 8.86 3.69 -20.63
CA GLU A 21 9.93 3.07 -21.41
C GLU A 21 10.18 1.63 -20.93
N GLN A 22 10.21 0.67 -21.87
CA GLN A 22 10.48 -0.74 -21.58
C GLN A 22 11.73 -1.00 -20.70
N PRO A 23 12.91 -0.37 -20.93
CA PRO A 23 14.07 -0.58 -20.05
C PRO A 23 13.82 -0.10 -18.61
N ASP A 24 13.15 1.05 -18.43
CA ASP A 24 12.81 1.58 -17.11
C ASP A 24 11.79 0.67 -16.39
N MET A 25 10.80 0.17 -17.12
CA MET A 25 9.79 -0.77 -16.64
C MET A 25 10.43 -2.09 -16.17
N ALA A 26 11.35 -2.66 -16.96
CA ALA A 26 12.07 -3.89 -16.60
C ALA A 26 12.93 -3.70 -15.34
N LEU A 27 13.67 -2.58 -15.27
CA LEU A 27 14.48 -2.25 -14.10
C LEU A 27 13.61 -2.08 -12.84
N ALA A 28 12.50 -1.35 -12.94
CA ALA A 28 11.56 -1.19 -11.83
C ALA A 28 11.02 -2.54 -11.35
N ALA A 29 10.61 -3.43 -12.26
CA ALA A 29 10.12 -4.76 -11.91
C ALA A 29 11.17 -5.63 -11.19
N GLU A 30 12.43 -5.56 -11.61
CA GLU A 30 13.54 -6.25 -10.94
C GLU A 30 13.75 -5.72 -9.52
N LEU A 31 13.82 -4.39 -9.36
CA LEU A 31 14.06 -3.75 -8.08
C LEU A 31 12.92 -4.00 -7.08
N VAL A 32 11.66 -3.88 -7.53
CA VAL A 32 10.48 -4.23 -6.74
C VAL A 32 10.54 -5.69 -6.30
N SER A 33 10.87 -6.62 -7.20
CA SER A 33 10.99 -8.05 -6.88
C SER A 33 12.12 -8.33 -5.87
N ARG A 34 13.22 -7.59 -5.96
CA ARG A 34 14.32 -7.66 -4.98
C ARG A 34 13.89 -7.09 -3.63
N ALA A 35 13.21 -5.95 -3.59
CA ALA A 35 12.75 -5.32 -2.37
C ALA A 35 11.68 -6.16 -1.65
N LEU A 36 10.78 -6.82 -2.39
CA LEU A 36 9.82 -7.78 -1.84
C LEU A 36 10.53 -8.90 -1.09
N ARG A 37 11.60 -9.47 -1.67
CA ARG A 37 12.42 -10.51 -1.02
C ARG A 37 13.13 -10.00 0.23
N VAL A 38 13.58 -8.75 0.25
CA VAL A 38 14.19 -8.14 1.44
C VAL A 38 13.15 -8.02 2.56
N CYS A 39 11.98 -7.45 2.27
CA CYS A 39 10.91 -7.29 3.26
C CYS A 39 10.42 -8.65 3.78
N GLN A 40 10.30 -9.65 2.90
CA GLN A 40 9.83 -10.99 3.26
C GLN A 40 10.67 -11.67 4.37
N ARG A 41 11.97 -11.37 4.47
CA ARG A 41 12.86 -11.93 5.49
C ARG A 41 12.57 -11.40 6.89
N SER A 42 12.15 -10.13 6.98
CA SER A 42 11.83 -9.45 8.24
C SER A 42 10.32 -9.49 8.56
N ARG A 43 9.49 -10.03 7.66
CA ARG A 43 8.05 -10.21 7.92
C ARG A 43 7.81 -11.37 8.86
N ARG A 44 6.76 -11.24 9.66
CA ARG A 44 6.27 -12.32 10.50
C ARG A 44 5.74 -13.46 9.62
N ARG A 45 6.17 -14.69 9.90
CA ARG A 45 5.61 -15.89 9.23
C ARG A 45 4.14 -16.04 9.63
N ARG A 46 3.25 -15.93 8.66
CA ARG A 46 1.80 -16.06 8.86
C ARG A 46 1.40 -17.52 8.80
N PHE A 47 1.20 -18.14 9.96
CA PHE A 47 0.65 -19.50 10.05
C PHE A 47 -0.87 -19.53 10.26
N ALA A 48 -1.52 -18.40 10.54
CA ALA A 48 -2.96 -18.32 10.75
C ALA A 48 -3.55 -17.01 10.19
N GLY A 49 -4.87 -16.99 9.97
CA GLY A 49 -5.59 -15.85 9.39
C GLY A 49 -5.43 -14.56 10.21
N LEU A 50 -5.55 -13.40 9.54
CA LEU A 50 -5.29 -12.08 10.14
C LEU A 50 -5.98 -11.83 11.49
N ALA A 51 -7.13 -12.46 11.77
CA ALA A 51 -7.93 -12.22 12.96
C ALA A 51 -7.30 -12.77 14.26
N SER A 52 -6.47 -13.81 14.20
CA SER A 52 -5.89 -14.45 15.40
C SER A 52 -4.56 -13.84 15.86
N LEU A 53 -4.04 -12.85 15.14
CA LEU A 53 -2.77 -12.21 15.43
C LEU A 53 -2.91 -11.18 16.56
N ARG A 54 -2.14 -11.37 17.66
CA ARG A 54 -2.06 -10.41 18.77
C ARG A 54 -1.21 -9.19 18.37
N PRO A 55 -1.75 -7.96 18.35
CA PRO A 55 -1.02 -6.77 17.91
C PRO A 55 0.28 -6.51 18.67
N ASP A 56 0.28 -6.66 20.00
CA ASP A 56 1.45 -6.41 20.84
C ASP A 56 2.59 -7.41 20.64
N SER A 57 2.33 -8.53 19.97
CA SER A 57 3.37 -9.51 19.69
C SER A 57 4.26 -9.12 18.50
N PHE A 58 3.92 -8.07 17.75
CA PHE A 58 4.71 -7.61 16.61
C PHE A 58 5.88 -6.74 17.07
N SER A 59 7.06 -6.97 16.52
CA SER A 59 8.18 -6.03 16.66
C SER A 59 7.98 -4.79 15.77
N ASP A 60 8.71 -3.71 16.06
CA ASP A 60 8.71 -2.52 15.19
C ASP A 60 9.17 -2.88 13.77
N GLU A 61 10.20 -3.72 13.67
CA GLU A 61 10.73 -4.19 12.39
C GLU A 61 9.69 -5.00 11.60
N GLU A 62 8.97 -5.93 12.26
CA GLU A 62 7.92 -6.73 11.61
C GLU A 62 6.76 -5.84 11.11
N CYS A 63 6.37 -4.83 11.90
CA CYS A 63 5.36 -3.86 11.48
C CYS A 63 5.79 -3.15 10.19
N HIS A 64 6.99 -2.56 10.21
CA HIS A 64 7.53 -1.84 9.06
C HIS A 64 7.75 -2.75 7.84
N ALA A 65 8.13 -4.01 8.04
CA ALA A 65 8.26 -4.98 6.97
C ALA A 65 6.91 -5.32 6.31
N GLU A 66 5.84 -5.45 7.09
CA GLU A 66 4.48 -5.66 6.56
C GLU A 66 4.00 -4.46 5.74
N LEU A 67 4.27 -3.24 6.22
CA LEU A 67 3.91 -2.01 5.51
C LEU A 67 4.69 -1.85 4.20
N CYS A 68 6.02 -1.98 4.23
CA CYS A 68 6.85 -1.86 3.03
C CYS A 68 6.49 -2.93 1.99
N TYR A 69 6.16 -4.15 2.44
CA TYR A 69 5.74 -5.21 1.54
C TYR A 69 4.39 -4.91 0.87
N ALA A 70 3.44 -4.29 1.60
CA ALA A 70 2.17 -3.86 1.03
C ALA A 70 2.35 -2.87 -0.13
N GLU A 71 3.24 -1.90 0.04
CA GLU A 71 3.55 -0.90 -1.00
C GLU A 71 4.16 -1.54 -2.23
N LEU A 72 5.16 -2.40 -2.03
CA LEU A 72 5.82 -3.11 -3.12
C LEU A 72 4.88 -4.07 -3.86
N LEU A 73 3.89 -4.68 -3.18
CA LEU A 73 2.86 -5.47 -3.84
C LEU A 73 2.01 -4.63 -4.79
N LEU A 74 1.70 -3.39 -4.41
CA LEU A 74 0.93 -2.48 -5.24
C LEU A 74 1.73 -2.06 -6.47
N GLU A 75 2.99 -1.65 -6.29
CA GLU A 75 3.91 -1.33 -7.40
C GLU A 75 4.05 -2.53 -8.36
N SER A 76 4.24 -3.73 -7.80
CA SER A 76 4.34 -4.97 -8.57
C SER A 76 3.06 -5.32 -9.33
N ALA A 77 1.89 -4.98 -8.78
CA ALA A 77 0.62 -5.18 -9.46
C ALA A 77 0.45 -4.19 -10.61
N VAL A 78 0.77 -2.90 -10.40
CA VAL A 78 0.68 -1.88 -11.44
C VAL A 78 1.65 -2.19 -12.59
N LEU A 79 2.91 -2.54 -12.29
CA LEU A 79 3.85 -2.94 -13.33
C LEU A 79 3.36 -4.15 -14.13
N ALA A 80 2.74 -5.14 -13.48
CA ALA A 80 2.18 -6.30 -14.16
C ALA A 80 1.00 -5.94 -15.08
N PHE A 81 0.19 -4.94 -14.72
CA PHE A 81 -0.91 -4.46 -15.58
C PHE A 81 -0.41 -3.66 -16.78
N VAL A 82 0.69 -2.93 -16.64
CA VAL A 82 1.24 -2.06 -17.69
C VAL A 82 2.16 -2.83 -18.64
N GLN A 83 2.90 -3.83 -18.15
CA GLN A 83 3.87 -4.57 -18.96
C GLN A 83 3.24 -5.68 -19.82
N ASP A 84 2.23 -6.37 -19.28
CA ASP A 84 1.68 -7.57 -19.90
C ASP A 84 0.15 -7.45 -20.07
N GLU A 85 -0.32 -7.51 -21.31
CA GLU A 85 -1.76 -7.52 -21.64
C GLU A 85 -2.42 -8.90 -21.44
N THR A 86 -1.73 -9.84 -20.80
CA THR A 86 -2.23 -11.21 -20.64
C THR A 86 -3.24 -11.33 -19.49
N MET A 87 -4.26 -12.17 -19.69
CA MET A 87 -5.25 -12.48 -18.64
C MET A 87 -4.62 -13.06 -17.37
N VAL A 88 -3.48 -13.76 -17.48
CA VAL A 88 -2.73 -14.30 -16.34
C VAL A 88 -2.09 -13.17 -15.52
N SER A 89 -1.50 -12.17 -16.16
CA SER A 89 -0.93 -10.99 -15.48
C SER A 89 -2.02 -10.18 -14.80
N PHE A 90 -3.21 -10.08 -15.40
CA PHE A 90 -4.37 -9.45 -14.77
C PHE A 90 -4.82 -10.16 -13.48
N ILE A 91 -4.95 -11.50 -13.52
CA ILE A 91 -5.33 -12.28 -12.33
C ILE A 91 -4.27 -12.15 -11.23
N ARG A 92 -2.98 -12.25 -11.58
CA ARG A 92 -1.89 -12.10 -10.61
C ARG A 92 -1.86 -10.70 -10.01
N GLY A 93 -2.05 -9.66 -10.83
CA GLY A 93 -2.18 -8.29 -10.37
C GLY A 93 -3.34 -8.12 -9.38
N GLY A 94 -4.52 -8.66 -9.71
CA GLY A 94 -5.69 -8.63 -8.82
C GLY A 94 -5.45 -9.34 -7.48
N LEU A 95 -4.79 -10.50 -7.47
CA LEU A 95 -4.43 -11.21 -6.24
C LEU A 95 -3.44 -10.40 -5.38
N ARG A 96 -2.45 -9.76 -5.99
CA ARG A 96 -1.50 -8.87 -5.30
C ARG A 96 -2.20 -7.65 -4.70
N VAL A 97 -3.12 -7.02 -5.43
CA VAL A 97 -3.93 -5.90 -4.92
C VAL A 97 -4.78 -6.34 -3.72
N ARG A 98 -5.39 -7.52 -3.77
CA ARG A 98 -6.13 -8.10 -2.63
C ARG A 98 -5.24 -8.34 -1.42
N GLU A 99 -4.07 -8.94 -1.62
CA GLU A 99 -3.12 -9.15 -0.53
C GLU A 99 -2.68 -7.80 0.07
N CYS A 100 -2.29 -6.84 -0.77
CA CYS A 100 -1.93 -5.48 -0.39
C CYS A 100 -3.01 -4.83 0.50
N HIS A 101 -4.28 -4.88 0.08
CA HIS A 101 -5.38 -4.34 0.88
C HIS A 101 -5.51 -5.03 2.25
N GLN A 102 -5.34 -6.36 2.31
CA GLN A 102 -5.33 -7.09 3.58
C GLN A 102 -4.16 -6.66 4.48
N LEU A 103 -2.98 -6.41 3.91
CA LEU A 103 -1.81 -5.90 4.64
C LEU A 103 -2.07 -4.51 5.22
N TYR A 104 -2.66 -3.60 4.46
CA TYR A 104 -3.03 -2.29 4.98
C TYR A 104 -4.07 -2.37 6.11
N ARG A 105 -5.04 -3.29 6.01
CA ARG A 105 -5.98 -3.56 7.12
C ARG A 105 -5.28 -4.10 8.37
N LEU A 106 -4.26 -4.96 8.21
CA LEU A 106 -3.42 -5.38 9.34
C LEU A 106 -2.64 -4.18 9.90
N CYS A 107 -1.97 -3.40 9.06
CA CYS A 107 -1.16 -2.28 9.49
C CYS A 107 -2.00 -1.24 10.25
N PHE A 108 -3.19 -0.91 9.74
CA PHE A 108 -4.12 -0.02 10.43
C PHE A 108 -4.58 -0.57 11.79
N ARG A 109 -4.76 -1.89 11.90
CA ARG A 109 -5.05 -2.54 13.18
C ARG A 109 -3.87 -2.46 14.15
N LEU A 110 -2.65 -2.71 13.67
CA LEU A 110 -1.43 -2.62 14.47
C LEU A 110 -1.22 -1.19 14.97
N LEU A 111 -1.38 -0.18 14.09
CA LEU A 111 -1.31 1.23 14.46
C LEU A 111 -2.21 1.56 15.66
N ARG A 112 -3.46 1.07 15.64
CA ARG A 112 -4.47 1.40 16.66
C ARG A 112 -4.37 0.59 17.95
N LYS A 113 -3.92 -0.67 17.88
CA LYS A 113 -4.03 -1.62 18.99
C LYS A 113 -2.70 -2.02 19.64
N ARG A 114 -1.58 -1.74 18.98
CA ARG A 114 -0.24 -2.08 19.47
C ARG A 114 0.32 -0.94 20.32
N ALA A 115 1.00 -1.26 21.42
CA ALA A 115 1.82 -0.30 22.14
C ALA A 115 3.10 0.07 21.35
N TRP A 116 3.40 1.36 21.23
CA TRP A 116 4.59 1.86 20.53
C TRP A 116 5.53 2.54 21.50
N SER A 117 6.78 2.09 21.55
CA SER A 117 7.83 2.71 22.38
C SER A 117 8.58 3.82 21.64
N ASN A 118 8.74 3.70 20.33
CA ASN A 118 9.47 4.67 19.50
C ASN A 118 8.50 5.57 18.72
N ALA A 119 8.41 6.85 19.13
CA ALA A 119 7.51 7.82 18.53
C ALA A 119 7.81 8.08 17.03
N ARG A 120 9.09 8.10 16.64
CA ARG A 120 9.49 8.33 15.24
C ARG A 120 9.10 7.15 14.35
N LEU A 121 9.35 5.92 14.81
CA LEU A 121 8.96 4.72 14.07
C LEU A 121 7.43 4.59 13.98
N ARG A 122 6.71 4.96 15.05
CA ARG A 122 5.24 5.04 15.01
C ARG A 122 4.76 6.05 13.98
N ALA A 123 5.32 7.27 13.95
CA ALA A 123 4.89 8.31 13.01
C ALA A 123 5.06 7.87 11.54
N GLN A 124 6.22 7.29 11.18
CA GLN A 124 6.46 6.75 9.84
C GLN A 124 5.46 5.64 9.47
N PHE A 125 5.18 4.75 10.43
CA PHE A 125 4.23 3.67 10.24
C PHE A 125 2.80 4.18 10.11
N GLU A 126 2.42 5.16 10.93
CA GLU A 126 1.12 5.81 10.95
C GLU A 126 0.81 6.44 9.60
N SER A 127 1.73 7.26 9.07
CA SER A 127 1.56 7.90 7.79
C SER A 127 1.31 6.87 6.67
N GLY A 128 2.09 5.79 6.60
CA GLY A 128 1.88 4.77 5.56
C GLY A 128 0.65 3.90 5.75
N ALA A 129 0.38 3.45 6.97
CA ALA A 129 -0.80 2.65 7.26
C ALA A 129 -2.09 3.40 6.95
N ARG A 130 -2.16 4.69 7.34
CA ARG A 130 -3.30 5.57 7.06
C ARG A 130 -3.40 5.93 5.58
N MET A 131 -2.28 6.27 4.92
CA MET A 131 -2.27 6.55 3.48
C MET A 131 -2.83 5.37 2.69
N GLY A 132 -2.33 4.16 2.92
CA GLY A 132 -2.76 2.99 2.16
C GLY A 132 -4.21 2.61 2.41
N ILE A 133 -4.64 2.51 3.68
CA ILE A 133 -6.04 2.16 3.96
C ILE A 133 -7.02 3.25 3.50
N GLY A 134 -6.62 4.52 3.62
CA GLY A 134 -7.39 5.68 3.17
C GLY A 134 -7.54 5.68 1.65
N ALA A 135 -6.43 5.48 0.92
CA ALA A 135 -6.42 5.36 -0.53
C ALA A 135 -7.34 4.23 -1.03
N PHE A 136 -7.22 3.03 -0.46
CA PHE A 136 -8.09 1.91 -0.84
C PHE A 136 -9.57 2.22 -0.56
N SER A 137 -9.90 2.75 0.62
CA SER A 137 -11.27 3.08 0.98
C SER A 137 -11.87 4.13 0.06
N LEU A 138 -11.10 5.18 -0.24
CA LEU A 138 -11.50 6.25 -1.14
C LEU A 138 -11.69 5.73 -2.57
N LEU A 139 -10.69 5.05 -3.14
CA LEU A 139 -10.75 4.50 -4.50
C LEU A 139 -11.94 3.56 -4.67
N VAL A 140 -12.16 2.63 -3.73
CA VAL A 140 -13.29 1.71 -3.78
C VAL A 140 -14.62 2.46 -3.70
N SER A 141 -14.72 3.53 -2.91
CA SER A 141 -15.93 4.37 -2.80
C SER A 141 -16.27 5.18 -4.05
N MET A 142 -15.33 5.29 -4.99
CA MET A 142 -15.50 6.01 -6.27
C MET A 142 -15.84 5.07 -7.42
N LEU A 143 -15.78 3.75 -7.22
CA LEU A 143 -16.13 2.79 -8.26
C LEU A 143 -17.64 2.76 -8.53
N PRO A 144 -18.06 2.50 -9.78
CA PRO A 144 -19.47 2.31 -10.11
C PRO A 144 -20.10 1.17 -9.30
N ALA A 145 -21.39 1.29 -8.97
CA ALA A 145 -22.11 0.33 -8.11
C ALA A 145 -22.02 -1.13 -8.60
N THR A 146 -21.95 -1.35 -9.92
CA THR A 146 -21.77 -2.68 -10.52
C THR A 146 -20.43 -3.31 -10.16
N VAL A 147 -19.35 -2.53 -10.22
CA VAL A 147 -17.99 -3.00 -9.86
C VAL A 147 -17.88 -3.18 -8.35
N LEU A 148 -18.45 -2.25 -7.58
CA LEU A 148 -18.44 -2.30 -6.13
C LEU A 148 -19.07 -3.59 -5.58
N ARG A 149 -20.23 -4.02 -6.13
CA ARG A 149 -20.88 -5.28 -5.73
C ARG A 149 -19.99 -6.50 -5.92
N LEU A 150 -19.24 -6.55 -7.02
CA LEU A 150 -18.29 -7.63 -7.29
C LEU A 150 -17.13 -7.62 -6.29
N LEU A 151 -16.57 -6.45 -6.01
CA LEU A 151 -15.43 -6.30 -5.09
C LEU A 151 -15.82 -6.57 -3.63
N GLN A 152 -17.04 -6.21 -3.22
CA GLN A 152 -17.58 -6.51 -1.89
C GLN A 152 -17.65 -8.02 -1.61
N PHE A 153 -18.04 -8.81 -2.61
CA PHE A 153 -18.05 -10.27 -2.50
C PHE A 153 -16.67 -10.85 -2.16
N ILE A 154 -15.59 -10.21 -2.62
CA ILE A 154 -14.19 -10.63 -2.39
C ILE A 154 -13.54 -9.96 -1.16
N GLY A 155 -14.30 -9.14 -0.44
CA GLY A 155 -13.90 -8.53 0.84
C GLY A 155 -13.36 -7.09 0.76
N PHE A 156 -13.62 -6.37 -0.33
CA PHE A 156 -13.35 -4.93 -0.40
C PHE A 156 -14.57 -4.12 0.02
N SER A 157 -14.37 -3.07 0.79
CA SER A 157 -15.42 -2.12 1.15
C SER A 157 -14.81 -0.72 1.11
N GLY A 158 -15.51 0.23 0.51
CA GLY A 158 -15.09 1.62 0.43
C GLY A 158 -16.02 2.50 1.25
N ASP A 159 -15.44 3.30 2.12
CA ASP A 159 -16.07 4.42 2.81
C ASP A 159 -15.29 5.68 2.45
N ARG A 160 -15.96 6.60 1.76
CA ARG A 160 -15.36 7.83 1.24
C ARG A 160 -14.88 8.74 2.36
N GLN A 161 -15.73 8.94 3.37
CA GLN A 161 -15.43 9.86 4.47
C GLN A 161 -14.26 9.31 5.28
N PHE A 162 -14.33 8.03 5.65
CA PHE A 162 -13.21 7.37 6.31
C PHE A 162 -11.92 7.45 5.47
N GLY A 163 -12.02 7.26 4.15
CA GLY A 163 -10.90 7.35 3.22
C GLY A 163 -10.20 8.70 3.26
N LEU A 164 -10.98 9.79 3.17
CA LEU A 164 -10.49 11.17 3.24
C LEU A 164 -9.88 11.49 4.61
N GLU A 165 -10.56 11.15 5.70
CA GLU A 165 -10.05 11.37 7.07
C GLU A 165 -8.69 10.68 7.29
N GLN A 166 -8.51 9.45 6.78
CA GLN A 166 -7.23 8.76 6.90
C GLN A 166 -6.14 9.39 6.04
N LEU A 167 -6.46 9.83 4.81
CA LEU A 167 -5.50 10.49 3.93
C LEU A 167 -5.06 11.86 4.49
N GLU A 168 -5.98 12.65 5.03
CA GLU A 168 -5.68 13.92 5.70
C GLU A 168 -4.78 13.71 6.91
N ALA A 169 -5.11 12.74 7.76
CA ALA A 169 -4.28 12.39 8.90
C ALA A 169 -2.89 11.88 8.49
N ALA A 170 -2.78 11.14 7.37
CA ALA A 170 -1.50 10.69 6.83
C ALA A 170 -0.65 11.85 6.29
N ALA A 171 -1.30 12.82 5.63
CA ALA A 171 -0.69 14.01 5.05
C ALA A 171 -0.19 15.00 6.12
N ALA A 172 -0.79 15.01 7.31
CA ALA A 172 -0.40 15.86 8.43
C ALA A 172 0.84 15.35 9.20
N VAL A 173 1.30 14.12 8.93
CA VAL A 173 2.47 13.56 9.62
C VAL A 173 3.76 14.20 9.11
N THR A 174 4.48 14.90 9.98
CA THR A 174 5.78 15.52 9.68
C THR A 174 6.88 14.48 9.47
N ASP A 175 7.91 14.84 8.68
CA ASP A 175 9.06 14.00 8.35
C ASP A 175 8.74 12.66 7.68
N SER A 176 7.53 12.46 7.15
CA SER A 176 7.11 11.24 6.46
C SER A 176 7.37 11.30 4.95
N LEU A 177 7.98 10.26 4.40
CA LEU A 177 8.11 10.08 2.95
C LEU A 177 6.75 9.85 2.26
N ARG A 178 5.72 9.47 3.03
CA ARG A 178 4.39 9.09 2.52
C ARG A 178 3.37 10.22 2.61
N ALA A 179 3.63 11.23 3.44
CA ALA A 179 2.77 12.40 3.55
C ALA A 179 2.60 13.14 2.20
N PRO A 180 3.66 13.37 1.39
CA PRO A 180 3.51 13.97 0.06
C PRO A 180 2.64 13.13 -0.88
N LEU A 181 2.75 11.80 -0.83
CA LEU A 181 1.90 10.90 -1.64
C LEU A 181 0.43 10.98 -1.22
N ALA A 182 0.14 11.06 0.08
CA ALA A 182 -1.21 11.29 0.59
C ALA A 182 -1.78 12.64 0.12
N GLN A 183 -0.96 13.70 0.13
CA GLN A 183 -1.34 15.02 -0.39
C GLN A 183 -1.66 14.97 -1.89
N LEU A 184 -0.85 14.26 -2.69
CA LEU A 184 -1.12 14.09 -4.13
C LEU A 184 -2.44 13.33 -4.38
N LEU A 185 -2.74 12.30 -3.57
CA LEU A 185 -4.00 11.57 -3.67
C LEU A 185 -5.21 12.46 -3.34
N LEU A 186 -5.11 13.27 -2.27
CA LEU A 186 -6.14 14.25 -1.91
C LEU A 186 -6.32 15.30 -3.00
N ALA A 187 -5.23 15.87 -3.52
CA ALA A 187 -5.25 16.85 -4.59
C ALA A 187 -5.92 16.29 -5.85
N SER A 188 -5.55 15.06 -6.24
CA SER A 188 -6.17 14.36 -7.37
C SER A 188 -7.68 14.16 -7.16
N TYR A 189 -8.09 13.78 -5.94
CA TYR A 189 -9.51 13.63 -5.62
C TYR A 189 -10.29 14.94 -5.77
N TYR A 190 -9.83 16.03 -5.14
CA TYR A 190 -10.53 17.30 -5.20
C TYR A 190 -10.51 17.95 -6.59
N ALA A 191 -9.43 17.79 -7.34
CA ALA A 191 -9.34 18.27 -8.72
C ALA A 191 -10.40 17.61 -9.62
N ASN A 192 -10.64 16.31 -9.45
CA ASN A 192 -11.63 15.57 -10.24
C ASN A 192 -13.09 15.80 -9.78
N GLN A 193 -13.32 16.39 -8.59
CA GLN A 193 -14.66 16.78 -8.13
C GLN A 193 -15.07 18.18 -8.62
N ALA A 194 -14.11 18.98 -9.09
CA ALA A 194 -14.34 20.34 -9.59
C ALA A 194 -14.74 20.39 -11.07
N GLN A 195 -14.80 19.24 -11.75
CA GLN A 195 -15.21 19.06 -13.15
C GLN A 195 -16.62 18.47 -13.21
#